data_AF-A0A356TDB3-F1
#
_entry.id   AF-A0A356TDB3-F1
#
_cell.length_a   1.000
_cell.length_b   1.000
_cell.length_c   1.000
_cell.angle_alpha   90.00
_cell.angle_beta   90.00
_cell.angle_gamma   90.00
#
_symmetry.space_group_name_H-M   'P 1'
#
loop_
_entity.id
_entity.type
_entity.pdbx_description
1 polymer ?
#
loop_
_entity_poly.entity_id
_entity_poly.type
_entity_poly.pdbx_seq_one_letter_code
_entity_poly.pdbx_strand_id
1 'polypeptide(L)'
;MLVAGCGSVDDVDVDGASDPAHAPASVGPAAVGGRVVSTIDGHPITVDQVAAAARAAGVTPEVALRRLQDEALLAAAARRAGAGVHEGARGARQVMVQALLAEEVERRVRPDAIDAAELEAAYQANLGRFERPEQRESVHLLARVTEGAPAGAEAAARAWIAEQHRIVSESPDPEAAVLAFQSLPPRDRRF
;
A
#
# COMPACT_ATOMS: atom_id res chain seq x y z
N MET A 1 55.26 10.26 5.97
CA MET A 1 55.28 11.63 5.40
C MET A 1 54.57 12.53 6.42
N LEU A 2 55.35 13.11 7.33
CA LEU A 2 54.94 14.15 8.28
C LEU A 2 55.46 15.47 7.69
N VAL A 3 54.65 16.51 7.60
CA VAL A 3 55.03 17.91 7.90
C VAL A 3 53.74 18.69 8.21
N ALA A 4 53.64 19.16 9.44
CA ALA A 4 52.85 20.34 9.80
C ALA A 4 53.71 21.58 9.53
N GLY A 5 53.12 22.63 8.94
CA GLY A 5 53.79 23.91 8.68
C GLY A 5 52.99 25.05 9.27
N CYS A 6 53.58 25.74 10.24
CA CYS A 6 53.13 26.99 10.85
C CYS A 6 53.25 28.16 9.87
N GLY A 7 52.37 29.15 10.00
CA GLY A 7 52.49 30.46 9.37
C GLY A 7 51.55 31.45 10.05
N SER A 8 52.12 32.24 10.96
CA SER A 8 51.47 33.14 11.90
C SER A 8 51.60 34.61 11.44
N VAL A 9 50.50 35.36 11.64
CA VAL A 9 50.34 36.81 11.87
C VAL A 9 51.05 37.85 11.01
N ASP A 10 50.26 38.78 10.47
CA ASP A 10 50.52 40.23 10.57
C ASP A 10 49.25 40.94 11.07
N ASP A 11 49.41 41.72 12.15
CA ASP A 11 48.43 42.55 12.86
C ASP A 11 48.07 43.83 12.05
N VAL A 12 46.78 44.23 11.95
CA VAL A 12 46.03 45.30 12.69
C VAL A 12 46.56 46.74 12.40
N ASP A 13 45.80 47.71 11.85
CA ASP A 13 44.71 48.54 12.43
C ASP A 13 44.03 49.39 11.29
N VAL A 14 42.69 49.43 11.17
CA VAL A 14 41.72 50.47 11.64
C VAL A 14 41.66 51.77 10.81
N ASP A 15 40.61 51.92 9.98
CA ASP A 15 39.48 52.87 10.23
C ASP A 15 38.42 52.90 9.11
N GLY A 16 37.13 52.87 9.53
CA GLY A 16 36.05 53.66 8.90
C GLY A 16 35.22 53.06 7.76
N ALA A 17 34.11 52.37 8.09
CA ALA A 17 32.74 52.83 7.79
C ALA A 17 31.71 51.70 8.00
N SER A 18 30.69 52.02 8.79
CA SER A 18 29.54 51.17 9.13
C SER A 18 28.65 50.90 7.92
N ASP A 19 28.27 49.64 7.70
CA ASP A 19 27.14 49.30 6.82
C ASP A 19 26.19 48.34 7.57
N PRO A 20 25.06 48.84 8.12
CA PRO A 20 24.12 47.99 8.81
C PRO A 20 23.08 47.43 7.82
N ALA A 21 22.67 46.19 8.11
CA ALA A 21 21.44 45.53 7.66
C ALA A 21 21.45 44.92 6.25
N HIS A 22 21.87 43.66 6.22
CA HIS A 22 21.37 42.63 5.32
C HIS A 22 19.83 42.57 5.41
N ALA A 23 19.14 43.23 4.49
CA ALA A 23 17.69 43.16 4.37
C ALA A 23 17.27 41.76 3.88
N PRO A 24 16.28 41.09 4.50
CA PRO A 24 15.77 39.84 3.95
C PRO A 24 15.12 40.11 2.59
N ALA A 25 15.54 39.36 1.58
CA ALA A 25 14.98 39.42 0.25
C ALA A 25 13.46 39.15 0.30
N SER A 26 12.66 40.17 -0.01
CA SER A 26 11.22 40.06 -0.18
C SER A 26 10.95 39.19 -1.41
N VAL A 27 10.50 37.95 -1.18
CA VAL A 27 9.92 37.12 -2.23
C VAL A 27 8.59 37.76 -2.64
N GLY A 28 8.48 38.14 -3.91
CA GLY A 28 7.37 38.93 -4.45
C GLY A 28 5.99 38.27 -4.33
N PRO A 29 4.91 39.07 -4.38
CA PRO A 29 3.56 38.64 -4.02
C PRO A 29 2.92 37.89 -5.19
N ALA A 30 2.73 36.58 -5.04
CA ALA A 30 1.63 35.93 -5.74
C ALA A 30 0.34 36.49 -5.14
N ALA A 31 -0.34 37.33 -5.92
CA ALA A 31 -1.46 38.18 -5.54
C ALA A 31 -2.52 37.47 -4.66
N VAL A 32 -2.47 37.72 -3.34
CA VAL A 32 -3.63 37.53 -2.46
C VAL A 32 -4.19 38.93 -2.23
N GLY A 33 -5.19 39.31 -3.04
CA GLY A 33 -5.86 40.61 -2.93
C GLY A 33 -6.72 40.64 -1.67
N GLY A 34 -6.18 41.15 -0.57
CA GLY A 34 -6.92 41.29 0.68
C GLY A 34 -6.04 41.84 1.81
N ARG A 35 -6.65 42.43 2.83
CA ARG A 35 -5.93 42.88 4.03
C ARG A 35 -5.42 41.66 4.79
N VAL A 36 -4.11 41.57 5.01
CA VAL A 36 -3.49 40.48 5.78
C VAL A 36 -3.71 40.72 7.27
N VAL A 37 -4.12 39.68 7.99
CA VAL A 37 -4.33 39.70 9.46
C VAL A 37 -3.30 38.87 10.22
N SER A 38 -2.66 37.90 9.56
CA SER A 38 -1.61 37.08 10.15
C SER A 38 -0.72 36.47 9.07
N THR A 39 0.54 36.17 9.39
CA THR A 39 1.48 35.49 8.49
C THR A 39 2.16 34.35 9.24
N ILE A 40 2.08 33.12 8.72
CA ILE A 40 2.66 31.91 9.32
C ILE A 40 3.61 31.26 8.32
N ASP A 41 4.89 31.09 8.66
CA ASP A 41 5.92 30.50 7.77
C ASP A 41 5.87 31.10 6.33
N GLY A 42 5.71 32.42 6.23
CA GLY A 42 5.62 33.14 4.95
C GLY A 42 4.27 33.03 4.21
N HIS A 43 3.26 32.36 4.78
CA HIS A 43 1.92 32.25 4.20
C HIS A 43 0.98 33.28 4.82
N PRO A 44 0.48 34.26 4.04
CA PRO A 44 -0.44 35.28 4.54
C PRO A 44 -1.86 34.71 4.71
N ILE A 45 -2.49 35.03 5.84
CA ILE A 45 -3.91 34.82 6.13
C ILE A 45 -4.62 36.18 6.04
N THR A 46 -5.66 36.29 5.21
CA THR A 46 -6.38 37.54 4.96
C THR A 46 -7.70 37.65 5.71
N VAL A 47 -8.22 38.87 5.86
CA VAL A 47 -9.55 39.15 6.42
C VAL A 47 -10.63 38.34 5.70
N ASP A 48 -10.57 38.24 4.38
CA ASP A 48 -11.59 37.54 3.59
C ASP A 48 -11.60 36.04 3.84
N GLN A 49 -10.42 35.44 4.04
CA GLN A 49 -10.28 34.03 4.42
C GLN A 49 -10.86 33.77 5.81
N VAL A 50 -10.58 34.64 6.79
CA VAL A 50 -11.16 34.54 8.13
C VAL A 50 -12.68 34.68 8.09
N ALA A 51 -13.19 35.65 7.32
CA ALA A 51 -14.64 35.87 7.19
C ALA A 51 -15.34 34.71 6.48
N ALA A 52 -14.72 34.10 5.46
CA ALA A 52 -15.24 32.91 4.80
C ALA A 52 -15.28 31.70 5.75
N ALA A 53 -14.18 31.44 6.46
CA ALA A 53 -14.09 30.34 7.42
C ALA A 53 -15.08 30.50 8.60
N ALA A 54 -15.23 31.72 9.12
CA ALA A 54 -16.18 32.04 10.18
C ALA A 54 -17.62 31.75 9.76
N ARG A 55 -18.01 32.17 8.54
CA ARG A 55 -19.35 31.91 7.97
C ARG A 55 -19.59 30.43 7.72
N ALA A 56 -18.64 29.72 7.12
CA ALA A 56 -18.78 28.31 6.78
C ALA A 56 -18.92 27.42 8.03
N ALA A 57 -18.19 27.74 9.10
CA ALA A 57 -18.21 26.96 10.33
C ALA A 57 -19.17 27.49 11.41
N GLY A 58 -19.82 28.64 11.19
CA GLY A 58 -20.72 29.27 12.17
C GLY A 58 -20.00 29.69 13.47
N VAL A 59 -18.74 30.11 13.37
CA VAL A 59 -17.90 30.49 14.54
C VAL A 59 -17.49 31.96 14.50
N THR A 60 -16.95 32.47 15.60
CA THR A 60 -16.44 33.84 15.64
C THR A 60 -15.19 34.01 14.77
N PRO A 61 -14.91 35.23 14.26
CA PRO A 61 -13.72 35.50 13.46
C PRO A 61 -12.42 35.14 14.17
N GLU A 62 -12.33 35.31 15.49
CA GLU A 62 -11.15 34.98 16.29
C GLU A 62 -10.90 33.47 16.31
N VAL A 63 -11.96 32.67 16.48
CA VAL A 63 -11.89 31.21 16.43
C VAL A 63 -11.54 30.73 15.03
N ALA A 64 -12.11 31.33 13.99
CA ALA A 64 -11.79 31.02 12.61
C ALA A 64 -10.31 31.33 12.28
N LEU A 65 -9.80 32.49 12.71
CA LEU A 65 -8.40 32.86 12.53
C LEU A 65 -7.47 31.87 13.24
N ARG A 66 -7.77 31.49 14.48
CA ARG A 66 -6.96 30.52 15.23
C ARG A 66 -6.89 29.17 14.52
N ARG A 67 -8.02 28.69 14.01
CA ARG A 67 -8.06 27.44 13.22
C ARG A 67 -7.21 27.53 11.95
N LEU A 68 -7.30 28.64 11.21
CA LEU A 68 -6.49 28.86 10.01
C LEU A 68 -4.99 28.90 10.34
N GLN A 69 -4.61 29.47 11.48
CA GLN A 69 -3.22 29.46 11.96
C GLN A 69 -2.76 28.04 12.31
N ASP A 70 -3.56 27.28 13.04
CA ASP A 70 -3.26 25.90 13.40
C ASP A 70 -3.12 25.01 12.15
N GLU A 71 -4.02 25.14 11.18
CA GLU A 71 -3.96 24.44 9.89
C GLU A 71 -2.67 24.77 9.12
N ALA A 72 -2.29 26.06 9.06
CA ALA A 72 -1.06 26.48 8.40
C ALA A 72 0.19 25.87 9.07
N LEU A 73 0.23 25.85 10.41
CA LEU A 73 1.32 25.25 11.18
C LEU A 73 1.40 23.74 10.98
N LEU A 74 0.26 23.04 11.02
CA LEU A 74 0.19 21.59 10.80
C LEU A 74 0.59 21.22 9.38
N ALA A 75 0.13 21.98 8.38
CA ALA A 75 0.53 21.78 6.99
C ALA A 75 2.03 22.01 6.78
N ALA A 76 2.63 23.02 7.44
CA ALA A 76 4.07 23.24 7.40
C ALA A 76 4.86 22.12 8.08
N ALA A 77 4.39 21.64 9.24
CA ALA A 77 4.99 20.50 9.92
C ALA A 77 4.91 19.20 9.10
N ALA A 78 3.76 18.94 8.47
CA ALA A 78 3.57 17.78 7.59
C ALA A 78 4.53 17.81 6.39
N ARG A 79 4.69 18.98 5.74
CA ARG A 79 5.68 19.16 4.65
C ARG A 79 7.11 18.90 5.14
N ARG A 80 7.49 19.42 6.31
CA ARG A 80 8.81 19.16 6.91
C ARG A 80 9.03 17.69 7.26
N ALA A 81 7.99 16.99 7.66
CA ALA A 81 8.01 15.55 7.95
C ALA A 81 7.99 14.67 6.68
N GLY A 82 7.99 15.26 5.48
CA GLY A 82 8.00 14.51 4.23
C GLY A 82 6.65 13.94 3.81
N ALA A 83 5.54 14.34 4.46
CA ALA A 83 4.20 13.98 4.02
C ALA A 83 3.96 14.58 2.62
N GLY A 84 3.98 13.73 1.61
CA GLY A 84 3.89 14.13 0.21
C GLY A 84 2.47 14.49 -0.21
N VAL A 85 2.36 15.39 -1.19
CA VAL A 85 1.09 15.77 -1.86
C VAL A 85 0.31 14.54 -2.34
N HIS A 86 1.00 13.45 -2.66
CA HIS A 86 0.40 12.21 -3.17
C HIS A 86 -0.41 11.42 -2.13
N GLU A 87 0.00 11.41 -0.86
CA GLU A 87 -0.75 10.72 0.21
C GLU A 87 -2.00 11.50 0.58
N GLY A 88 -1.88 12.84 0.69
CA GLY A 88 -3.03 13.73 0.84
C GLY A 88 -4.00 13.67 -0.33
N ALA A 89 -3.50 13.59 -1.57
CA ALA A 89 -4.34 13.48 -2.77
C ALA A 89 -5.10 12.16 -2.86
N ARG A 90 -4.48 11.03 -2.46
CA ARG A 90 -5.19 9.74 -2.38
C ARG A 90 -6.28 9.76 -1.31
N GLY A 91 -5.99 10.30 -0.13
CA GLY A 91 -6.98 10.47 0.95
C GLY A 91 -8.14 11.37 0.53
N ALA A 92 -7.84 12.54 -0.05
CA ALA A 92 -8.87 13.46 -0.56
C ALA A 92 -9.72 12.82 -1.65
N ARG A 93 -9.10 12.09 -2.59
CA ARG A 93 -9.82 11.35 -3.63
C ARG A 93 -10.73 10.28 -3.03
N GLN A 94 -10.24 9.52 -2.04
CA GLN A 94 -11.04 8.49 -1.38
C GLN A 94 -12.27 9.10 -0.69
N VAL A 95 -12.09 10.19 0.07
CA VAL A 95 -13.20 10.90 0.72
C VAL A 95 -14.20 11.42 -0.31
N MET A 96 -13.73 11.99 -1.41
CA MET A 96 -14.60 12.47 -2.49
C MET A 96 -15.40 11.33 -3.15
N VAL A 97 -14.75 10.19 -3.42
CA VAL A 97 -15.44 9.01 -3.98
C VAL A 97 -16.47 8.46 -2.99
N GLN A 98 -16.12 8.38 -1.70
CA GLN A 98 -17.06 7.91 -0.68
C GLN A 98 -18.27 8.85 -0.54
N ALA A 99 -18.06 10.16 -0.56
CA ALA A 99 -19.15 11.14 -0.54
C ALA A 99 -20.06 10.98 -1.76
N LEU A 100 -19.49 10.80 -2.96
CA LEU A 100 -20.23 10.56 -4.18
C LEU A 100 -21.04 9.25 -4.12
N LEU A 101 -20.44 8.16 -3.64
CA LEU A 101 -21.14 6.87 -3.51
C LEU A 101 -22.29 6.96 -2.50
N ALA A 102 -22.09 7.62 -1.36
CA ALA A 102 -23.11 7.82 -0.35
C ALA A 102 -24.31 8.62 -0.90
N GLU A 103 -24.04 9.66 -1.69
CA GLU A 103 -25.08 10.53 -2.25
C GLU A 103 -25.80 9.91 -3.44
N GLU A 104 -25.06 9.39 -4.41
CA GLU A 104 -25.61 8.98 -5.70
C GLU A 104 -26.08 7.53 -5.72
N VAL A 105 -25.43 6.64 -4.96
CA VAL A 105 -25.70 5.20 -4.97
C VAL A 105 -26.45 4.78 -3.71
N GLU A 106 -25.87 4.95 -2.53
CA GLU A 106 -26.43 4.39 -1.30
C GLU A 106 -27.77 5.02 -0.91
N ARG A 107 -27.97 6.31 -1.21
CA ARG A 107 -29.25 7.00 -1.02
C ARG A 107 -30.35 6.49 -1.95
N ARG A 108 -29.99 6.10 -3.18
CA ARG A 108 -30.96 5.68 -4.21
C ARG A 108 -31.23 4.18 -4.19
N VAL A 109 -30.21 3.38 -3.89
CA VAL A 109 -30.27 1.92 -3.80
C VAL A 109 -30.08 1.54 -2.34
N ARG A 110 -31.21 1.31 -1.66
CA ARG A 110 -31.21 0.90 -0.27
C ARG A 110 -31.24 -0.63 -0.17
N PRO A 111 -30.52 -1.25 0.78
CA PRO A 111 -30.49 -2.71 0.92
C PRO A 111 -31.87 -3.34 1.14
N ASP A 112 -32.78 -2.62 1.81
CA ASP A 112 -34.18 -3.01 2.03
C ASP A 112 -35.06 -2.87 0.79
N ALA A 113 -34.57 -2.23 -0.27
CA ALA A 113 -35.23 -2.18 -1.57
C ALA A 113 -34.90 -3.39 -2.46
N ILE A 114 -34.00 -4.28 -2.03
CA ILE A 114 -33.68 -5.52 -2.76
C ILE A 114 -34.70 -6.58 -2.34
N ASP A 115 -35.54 -7.01 -3.28
CA ASP A 115 -36.51 -8.06 -3.04
C ASP A 115 -35.81 -9.42 -2.80
N ALA A 116 -36.26 -10.14 -1.78
CA ALA A 116 -35.68 -11.42 -1.41
C ALA A 116 -35.95 -12.49 -2.48
N ALA A 117 -37.09 -12.44 -3.17
CA ALA A 117 -37.39 -13.40 -4.23
C ALA A 117 -36.54 -13.12 -5.48
N GLU A 118 -36.33 -11.85 -5.83
CA GLU A 118 -35.40 -11.46 -6.89
C GLU A 118 -33.95 -11.87 -6.57
N LEU A 119 -33.50 -11.66 -5.32
CA LEU A 119 -32.17 -12.07 -4.88
C LEU A 119 -31.98 -13.59 -4.96
N GLU A 120 -32.96 -14.37 -4.49
CA GLU A 120 -32.93 -15.82 -4.57
C GLU A 120 -32.90 -16.30 -6.03
N ALA A 121 -33.72 -15.71 -6.90
CA ALA A 121 -33.71 -16.02 -8.33
C ALA A 121 -32.34 -15.72 -8.98
N ALA A 122 -31.73 -14.59 -8.63
CA ALA A 122 -30.41 -14.22 -9.11
C ALA A 122 -29.31 -15.16 -8.57
N TYR A 123 -29.41 -15.59 -7.31
CA TYR A 123 -28.51 -16.55 -6.69
C TYR A 123 -28.59 -17.91 -7.39
N GLN A 124 -29.79 -18.46 -7.55
CA GLN A 124 -30.02 -19.74 -8.21
C GLN A 124 -29.57 -19.74 -9.67
N ALA A 125 -29.82 -18.65 -10.41
CA ALA A 125 -29.36 -18.50 -11.79
C ALA A 125 -27.82 -18.50 -11.92
N ASN A 126 -27.10 -18.21 -10.84
CA ASN A 126 -25.64 -18.12 -10.80
C ASN A 126 -24.99 -19.15 -9.87
N LEU A 127 -25.71 -20.19 -9.45
CA LEU A 127 -25.28 -21.13 -8.40
C LEU A 127 -23.87 -21.70 -8.66
N GLY A 128 -23.56 -22.04 -9.91
CA GLY A 128 -22.25 -22.58 -10.30
C GLY A 128 -21.06 -21.63 -10.10
N ARG A 129 -21.27 -20.32 -9.88
CA ARG A 129 -20.20 -19.37 -9.51
C ARG A 129 -19.91 -19.38 -8.01
N PHE A 130 -20.87 -19.84 -7.20
CA PHE A 130 -20.79 -19.87 -5.75
C PHE A 130 -20.50 -21.28 -5.21
N GLU A 131 -20.69 -22.30 -6.04
CA GLU A 131 -20.30 -23.66 -5.72
C GLU A 131 -18.77 -23.76 -5.62
N ARG A 132 -18.31 -24.31 -4.49
CA ARG A 132 -16.93 -24.75 -4.33
C ARG A 132 -16.92 -26.27 -4.48
N PRO A 133 -16.51 -26.81 -5.64
CA PRO A 133 -16.48 -28.26 -5.82
C PRO A 133 -15.52 -28.89 -4.81
N GLU A 134 -15.80 -30.15 -4.48
CA GLU A 134 -14.91 -30.95 -3.64
C GLU A 134 -13.50 -30.98 -4.26
N GLN A 135 -12.52 -30.50 -3.50
CA GLN A 135 -11.12 -30.62 -3.89
C GLN A 135 -10.57 -31.93 -3.35
N ARG A 136 -9.93 -32.70 -4.22
CA ARG A 136 -9.29 -33.96 -3.86
C ARG A 136 -7.80 -33.85 -4.14
N GLU A 137 -7.01 -34.28 -3.17
CA GLU A 137 -5.59 -34.48 -3.35
C GLU A 137 -5.33 -35.93 -3.73
N SER A 138 -4.46 -36.15 -4.72
CA SER A 138 -4.12 -37.49 -5.20
C SER A 138 -2.64 -37.59 -5.49
N VAL A 139 -2.01 -38.66 -5.00
CA VAL A 139 -0.67 -39.07 -5.36
C VAL A 139 -0.77 -40.18 -6.40
N HIS A 140 0.00 -40.09 -7.49
CA HIS A 140 0.07 -41.14 -8.51
C HIS A 140 1.51 -41.66 -8.65
N LEU A 141 1.63 -42.97 -8.90
CA LEU A 141 2.90 -43.63 -9.19
C LEU A 141 2.93 -44.03 -10.66
N LEU A 142 4.05 -43.73 -11.33
CA LEU A 142 4.22 -44.00 -12.76
C LEU A 142 5.52 -44.77 -13.00
N ALA A 143 5.40 -45.91 -13.69
CA ALA A 143 6.53 -46.71 -14.15
C ALA A 143 6.63 -46.61 -15.68
N ARG A 144 7.81 -46.22 -16.18
CA ARG A 144 8.04 -46.05 -17.62
C ARG A 144 8.50 -47.37 -18.24
N VAL A 145 7.68 -47.94 -19.13
CA VAL A 145 8.07 -49.07 -19.98
C VAL A 145 8.38 -48.52 -21.37
N THR A 146 9.58 -48.78 -21.88
CA THR A 146 10.00 -48.31 -23.20
C THR A 146 9.52 -49.25 -24.31
N GLU A 147 9.40 -48.71 -25.52
CA GLU A 147 9.16 -49.52 -26.71
C GLU A 147 10.33 -50.50 -26.94
N GLY A 148 10.02 -51.75 -27.29
CA GLY A 148 11.02 -52.82 -27.41
C GLY A 148 11.51 -53.39 -26.07
N ALA A 149 10.85 -53.07 -24.94
CA ALA A 149 11.20 -53.66 -23.65
C ALA A 149 11.06 -55.20 -23.66
N PRO A 150 11.85 -55.91 -22.82
CA PRO A 150 11.78 -57.36 -22.72
C PRO A 150 10.36 -57.87 -22.40
N ALA A 151 10.05 -59.07 -22.86
CA ALA A 151 8.83 -59.77 -22.46
C ALA A 151 8.79 -59.85 -20.91
N GLY A 152 7.70 -59.32 -20.32
CA GLY A 152 7.53 -59.26 -18.86
C GLY A 152 7.85 -57.90 -18.21
N ALA A 153 8.41 -56.93 -18.93
CA ALA A 153 8.71 -55.59 -18.38
C ALA A 153 7.46 -54.86 -17.83
N GLU A 154 6.32 -55.01 -18.50
CA GLU A 154 5.06 -54.42 -18.04
C GLU A 154 4.53 -55.10 -16.77
N ALA A 155 4.73 -56.42 -16.64
CA ALA A 155 4.36 -57.15 -15.43
C ALA A 155 5.26 -56.77 -14.25
N ALA A 156 6.56 -56.62 -14.48
CA ALA A 156 7.51 -56.12 -13.48
C ALA A 156 7.17 -54.68 -13.03
N ALA A 157 6.84 -53.80 -13.97
CA ALA A 157 6.39 -52.44 -13.69
C ALA A 157 5.13 -52.41 -12.82
N ARG A 158 4.12 -53.24 -13.16
CA ARG A 158 2.89 -53.36 -12.36
C ARG A 158 3.15 -53.89 -10.95
N ALA A 159 3.98 -54.92 -10.82
CA ALA A 159 4.33 -55.48 -9.52
C ALA A 159 5.06 -54.44 -8.64
N TRP A 160 5.98 -53.69 -9.24
CA TRP A 160 6.70 -52.62 -8.55
C TRP A 160 5.75 -51.48 -8.12
N ILE A 161 4.85 -51.01 -8.99
CA ILE A 161 3.85 -49.99 -8.63
C ILE A 161 2.98 -50.48 -7.46
N ALA A 162 2.51 -51.72 -7.50
CA ALA A 162 1.66 -52.28 -6.44
C ALA A 162 2.37 -52.28 -5.08
N GLU A 163 3.64 -52.64 -5.05
CA GLU A 163 4.44 -52.64 -3.81
C GLU A 163 4.68 -51.21 -3.30
N GLN A 164 5.06 -50.28 -4.17
CA GLN A 164 5.25 -48.88 -3.75
C GLN A 164 3.94 -48.23 -3.31
N HIS A 165 2.83 -48.54 -3.99
CA HIS A 165 1.50 -48.08 -3.60
C HIS A 165 1.13 -48.59 -2.20
N ARG A 166 1.39 -49.87 -1.90
CA ARG A 166 1.15 -50.44 -0.58
C ARG A 166 1.94 -49.69 0.50
N ILE A 167 3.24 -49.47 0.28
CA ILE A 167 4.10 -48.75 1.24
C ILE A 167 3.58 -47.33 1.51
N VAL A 168 3.19 -46.59 0.47
CA VAL A 168 2.71 -45.21 0.61
C VAL A 168 1.32 -45.15 1.23
N SER A 169 0.41 -46.05 0.85
CA SER A 169 -0.98 -46.06 1.34
C SER A 169 -1.14 -46.56 2.77
N GLU A 170 -0.25 -47.44 3.23
CA GLU A 170 -0.21 -47.92 4.62
C GLU A 170 0.60 -47.00 5.55
N SER A 171 1.23 -45.95 5.00
CA SER A 171 2.00 -44.99 5.79
C SER A 171 1.10 -44.14 6.70
N PRO A 172 1.45 -43.95 7.98
CA PRO A 172 0.78 -42.98 8.86
C PRO A 172 0.92 -41.54 8.38
N ASP A 173 1.96 -41.26 7.58
CA ASP A 173 2.22 -39.97 6.93
C ASP A 173 2.50 -40.23 5.44
N PRO A 174 1.45 -40.17 4.59
CA PRO A 174 1.57 -40.41 3.16
C PRO A 174 2.45 -39.37 2.45
N GLU A 175 2.41 -38.10 2.90
CA GLU A 175 3.21 -37.03 2.31
C GLU A 175 4.71 -37.25 2.55
N ALA A 176 5.09 -37.58 3.79
CA ALA A 176 6.47 -37.91 4.11
C ALA A 176 6.94 -39.18 3.38
N ALA A 177 6.07 -40.18 3.21
CA ALA A 177 6.39 -41.38 2.44
C ALA A 177 6.65 -41.08 0.96
N VAL A 178 5.85 -40.19 0.35
CA VAL A 178 6.05 -39.73 -1.03
C VAL A 178 7.36 -38.95 -1.16
N LEU A 179 7.64 -38.04 -0.23
CA LEU A 179 8.91 -37.28 -0.21
C LEU A 179 10.12 -38.21 -0.05
N ALA A 180 10.04 -39.20 0.84
CA ALA A 180 11.08 -40.19 1.03
C ALA A 180 11.31 -41.00 -0.26
N PHE A 181 10.24 -41.46 -0.91
CA PHE A 181 10.32 -42.15 -2.19
C PHE A 181 10.95 -41.27 -3.29
N GLN A 182 10.58 -39.99 -3.36
CA GLN A 182 11.16 -39.00 -4.28
C GLN A 182 12.62 -38.65 -3.96
N SER A 183 13.11 -38.95 -2.75
CA SER A 183 14.51 -38.73 -2.36
C SER A 183 15.42 -39.94 -2.63
N LEU A 184 14.87 -41.13 -2.93
CA LEU A 184 15.66 -42.33 -3.21
C LEU A 184 16.59 -42.11 -4.41
N PRO A 185 17.77 -42.76 -4.50
CA PRO A 185 18.60 -42.69 -5.70
C PRO A 185 17.85 -43.14 -6.96
N PRO A 186 18.14 -42.61 -8.17
CA PRO A 186 17.44 -42.98 -9.40
C PRO A 186 17.47 -44.47 -9.74
N ARG A 187 18.50 -45.19 -9.27
CA ARG A 187 18.63 -46.65 -9.39
C ARG A 187 17.59 -47.41 -8.54
N ASP A 188 17.18 -46.82 -7.42
CA ASP A 188 16.28 -47.41 -6.44
C ASP A 188 14.81 -47.01 -6.73
N ARG A 189 14.58 -46.19 -7.75
CA ARG A 189 13.26 -45.80 -8.30
C ARG A 189 12.92 -46.49 -9.62
N ARG A 190 13.61 -47.57 -9.96
CA ARG A 190 13.44 -48.33 -11.21
C ARG A 190 13.04 -49.77 -10.89
N PHE A 191 12.30 -50.37 -11.82
CA PHE A 191 11.91 -51.77 -11.81
C PHE A 191 12.76 -52.58 -12.79
#